data_AF-A0A1L3GFC8-F1
#
_entry.id   AF-A0A1L3GFC8-F1
#
_cell.length_a   1.000
_cell.length_b   1.000
_cell.length_c   1.000
_cell.angle_alpha   90.00
_cell.angle_beta   90.00
_cell.angle_gamma   90.00
#
_symmetry.space_group_name_H-M   'P 1'
#
loop_
_entity.id
_entity.type
_entity.pdbx_description
1 polymer ?
#
loop_
_entity_poly.entity_id
_entity_poly.type
_entity_poly.pdbx_seq_one_letter_code
_entity_poly.pdbx_strand_id
1 'polypeptide(L)'
;MTKPSIFQRLFCHLPDMLAVIDRDHRLIMCNWRSGYDYVPEEQRQGRPRCYEVFYPGQGRPCDPCHAMEVFRSGKPLVTEKYNARVGHLEVRCFPIHDEHGKLTMVAEQLCDINQRKAALENLATREAQYRTLVESQVDLICRWRPDTTLTFVNAAYCRFFGKTREQLIGAKFLDITPRRCALPSRLMPCRRWKTRV
;
A
#
# COMPACT_ATOMS: atom_id res chain seq x y z
N MET A 1 -15.14 -16.74 38.41
CA MET A 1 -14.78 -16.48 37.00
C MET A 1 -13.26 -16.35 36.91
N THR A 2 -12.60 -17.27 36.21
CA THR A 2 -11.14 -17.29 36.04
C THR A 2 -10.71 -16.09 35.19
N LYS A 3 -9.67 -15.34 35.60
CA LYS A 3 -9.17 -14.21 34.81
C LYS A 3 -8.67 -14.71 33.43
N PRO A 4 -9.03 -14.04 32.32
CA PRO A 4 -8.58 -14.44 30.99
C PRO A 4 -7.06 -14.36 30.89
N SER A 5 -6.46 -15.31 30.18
CA SER A 5 -5.01 -15.40 30.00
C SER A 5 -4.46 -14.15 29.27
N ILE A 6 -3.15 -13.89 29.40
CA ILE A 6 -2.51 -12.77 28.67
C ILE A 6 -2.71 -12.91 27.15
N PHE A 7 -2.66 -14.15 26.65
CA PHE A 7 -2.91 -14.47 25.25
C PHE A 7 -4.32 -14.06 24.80
N GLN A 8 -5.35 -14.43 25.57
CA GLN A 8 -6.74 -14.07 25.24
C GLN A 8 -6.93 -12.55 25.23
N ARG A 9 -6.33 -11.83 26.19
CA ARG A 9 -6.40 -10.37 26.20
C ARG A 9 -5.74 -9.76 24.97
N LEU A 10 -4.51 -10.18 24.65
CA LEU A 10 -3.80 -9.70 23.46
C LEU A 10 -4.61 -9.98 22.20
N PHE A 11 -5.05 -11.22 22.00
CA PHE A 11 -5.81 -11.66 20.85
C PHE A 11 -7.08 -10.80 20.61
N CYS A 12 -7.83 -10.50 21.68
CA CYS A 12 -9.02 -9.67 21.59
C CYS A 12 -8.73 -8.18 21.36
N HIS A 13 -7.54 -7.68 21.68
CA HIS A 13 -7.15 -6.27 21.50
C HIS A 13 -6.34 -6.01 20.23
N LEU A 14 -5.96 -7.03 19.47
CA LEU A 14 -5.35 -6.85 18.16
C LEU A 14 -6.31 -6.08 17.24
N PRO A 15 -5.85 -5.04 16.52
CA PRO A 15 -6.70 -4.24 15.64
C PRO A 15 -7.15 -5.03 14.39
N ASP A 16 -6.29 -5.93 13.91
CA ASP A 16 -6.54 -6.80 12.77
C ASP A 16 -7.42 -7.98 13.14
N MET A 17 -8.21 -8.45 12.18
CA MET A 17 -8.95 -9.70 12.31
C MET A 17 -7.95 -10.85 12.21
N LEU A 18 -7.93 -11.70 13.23
CA LEU A 18 -7.14 -12.92 13.25
C LEU A 18 -8.07 -14.10 13.48
N ALA A 19 -7.98 -15.09 12.60
CA ALA A 19 -8.72 -16.33 12.65
C ALA A 19 -7.78 -17.54 12.54
N VAL A 20 -8.16 -18.64 13.16
CA VAL A 20 -7.55 -19.96 12.96
C VAL A 20 -8.62 -20.89 12.40
N ILE A 21 -8.31 -21.48 11.25
CA ILE A 21 -9.24 -22.26 10.44
C ILE A 21 -8.69 -23.69 10.34
N ASP A 22 -9.53 -24.69 10.58
CA ASP A 22 -9.17 -26.10 10.36
C ASP A 22 -9.42 -26.56 8.91
N ARG A 23 -9.10 -27.82 8.61
CA ARG A 23 -9.29 -28.40 7.27
C ARG A 23 -10.75 -28.47 6.82
N ASP A 24 -11.71 -28.47 7.75
CA ASP A 24 -13.14 -28.46 7.46
C ASP A 24 -13.71 -27.03 7.39
N HIS A 25 -12.83 -26.03 7.31
CA HIS A 25 -13.14 -24.60 7.25
C HIS A 25 -13.78 -24.04 8.53
N ARG A 26 -13.72 -24.77 9.65
CA ARG A 26 -14.29 -24.29 10.92
C ARG A 26 -13.37 -23.27 11.54
N LEU A 27 -13.97 -22.20 12.07
CA LEU A 27 -13.26 -21.21 12.86
C LEU A 27 -12.98 -21.77 14.26
N ILE A 28 -11.77 -22.25 14.47
CA ILE A 28 -11.28 -22.73 15.78
C ILE A 28 -11.12 -21.57 16.75
N MET A 29 -10.66 -20.42 16.22
CA MET A 29 -10.47 -19.19 16.98
C MET A 29 -10.67 -17.99 16.05
N CYS A 30 -11.30 -16.93 16.52
CA CYS A 30 -11.45 -15.67 15.79
C CYS A 30 -11.62 -14.53 16.79
N ASN A 31 -10.95 -13.40 16.60
CA ASN A 31 -11.11 -12.22 17.46
C ASN A 31 -12.23 -11.29 17.00
N TRP A 32 -12.82 -11.55 15.83
CA TRP A 32 -13.97 -10.83 15.27
C TRP A 32 -13.76 -9.32 15.16
N ARG A 33 -12.51 -8.89 14.92
CA ARG A 33 -12.11 -7.48 14.77
C ARG A 33 -12.22 -6.99 13.32
N SER A 34 -11.83 -5.74 13.08
CA SER A 34 -11.80 -5.12 11.74
C SER A 34 -13.14 -5.16 10.99
N GLY A 35 -14.24 -4.85 11.68
CA GLY A 35 -15.57 -4.77 11.07
C GLY A 35 -16.24 -6.13 10.82
N TYR A 36 -15.78 -7.20 11.48
CA TYR A 36 -16.42 -8.53 11.50
C TYR A 36 -17.23 -8.80 12.79
N ASP A 37 -17.41 -7.77 13.62
CA ASP A 37 -18.22 -7.78 14.84
C ASP A 37 -19.73 -7.76 14.57
N TYR A 38 -20.16 -7.72 13.31
CA TYR A 38 -21.57 -7.89 12.93
C TYR A 38 -22.08 -9.33 13.04
N VAL A 39 -21.19 -10.32 13.10
CA VAL A 39 -21.56 -11.73 13.20
C VAL A 39 -22.23 -11.97 14.56
N PRO A 40 -23.45 -12.54 14.66
CA PRO A 40 -24.10 -12.75 15.95
C PRO A 40 -23.29 -13.63 16.90
N GLU A 41 -23.28 -13.31 18.20
CA GLU A 41 -22.48 -14.03 19.19
C GLU A 41 -22.81 -15.53 19.27
N GLU A 42 -24.09 -15.88 19.12
CA GLU A 42 -24.58 -17.26 19.05
C GLU A 42 -23.88 -18.06 17.93
N GLN A 43 -23.66 -17.43 16.77
CA GLN A 43 -22.93 -18.07 15.67
C GLN A 43 -21.45 -18.20 15.99
N ARG A 44 -20.85 -17.22 16.67
CA ARG A 44 -19.41 -17.23 17.02
C ARG A 44 -19.06 -18.40 17.95
N GLN A 45 -19.95 -18.76 18.86
CA GLN A 45 -19.72 -19.82 19.85
C GLN A 45 -19.71 -21.23 19.25
N GLY A 46 -20.34 -21.43 18.08
CA GLY A 46 -20.54 -22.74 17.45
C GLY A 46 -19.41 -23.28 16.57
N ARG A 47 -18.23 -22.61 16.52
CA ARG A 47 -17.16 -22.89 15.54
C ARG A 47 -17.70 -23.02 14.11
N PRO A 48 -18.37 -21.97 13.61
CA PRO A 48 -19.03 -22.01 12.32
C PRO A 48 -18.00 -22.12 11.19
N ARG A 49 -18.45 -22.52 10.00
CA ARG A 49 -17.54 -22.52 8.85
C ARG A 49 -17.28 -21.09 8.40
N CYS A 50 -16.03 -20.77 8.08
CA CYS A 50 -15.61 -19.41 7.75
C CYS A 50 -16.45 -18.81 6.60
N TYR A 51 -16.78 -19.61 5.59
CA TYR A 51 -17.55 -19.16 4.44
C TYR A 51 -19.04 -18.98 4.74
N GLU A 52 -19.62 -19.67 5.72
CA GLU A 52 -21.02 -19.46 6.13
C GLU A 52 -21.19 -18.10 6.81
N VAL A 53 -20.16 -17.66 7.53
CA VAL A 53 -20.17 -16.43 8.31
C VAL A 53 -19.73 -15.22 7.50
N PHE A 54 -18.63 -15.35 6.75
CA PHE A 54 -18.07 -14.25 5.99
C PHE A 54 -18.72 -14.07 4.61
N TYR A 55 -19.34 -15.13 4.08
CA TYR A 55 -20.01 -15.14 2.77
C TYR A 55 -21.38 -15.82 2.88
N PRO A 56 -22.31 -15.26 3.69
CA PRO A 56 -23.61 -15.89 3.93
C PRO A 56 -24.38 -16.13 2.63
N GLY A 57 -24.99 -17.31 2.51
CA GLY A 57 -25.73 -17.72 1.32
C GLY A 57 -24.88 -18.35 0.20
N GLN A 58 -23.55 -18.29 0.29
CA GLN A 58 -22.67 -18.90 -0.72
C GLN A 58 -22.68 -20.44 -0.66
N GLY A 59 -22.81 -21.03 0.53
CA GLY A 59 -22.88 -22.49 0.74
C GLY A 59 -21.59 -23.27 0.42
N ARG A 60 -20.54 -22.59 -0.05
CA ARG A 60 -19.24 -23.17 -0.41
C ARG A 60 -18.09 -22.24 -0.03
N PRO A 61 -16.84 -22.74 0.11
CA PRO A 61 -15.66 -21.91 0.29
C PRO A 61 -15.52 -20.82 -0.78
N CYS A 62 -14.83 -19.72 -0.43
CA CYS A 62 -14.50 -18.65 -1.37
C CYS A 62 -13.63 -19.15 -2.53
N ASP A 63 -13.67 -18.45 -3.67
CA ASP A 63 -12.86 -18.76 -4.85
C ASP A 63 -12.14 -17.49 -5.34
N PRO A 64 -10.79 -17.42 -5.25
CA PRO A 64 -9.90 -18.43 -4.65
C PRO A 64 -9.98 -18.47 -3.11
N CYS A 65 -9.85 -19.66 -2.52
CA CYS A 65 -9.78 -19.84 -1.06
C CYS A 65 -8.33 -19.80 -0.56
N HIS A 66 -7.98 -18.80 0.25
CA HIS A 66 -6.63 -18.65 0.79
C HIS A 66 -6.23 -19.76 1.77
N ALA A 67 -7.15 -20.18 2.65
CA ALA A 67 -6.89 -21.27 3.58
C ALA A 67 -6.61 -22.58 2.84
N MET A 68 -7.41 -22.89 1.81
CA MET A 68 -7.20 -24.08 0.98
C MET A 68 -5.89 -24.02 0.19
N GLU A 69 -5.50 -22.84 -0.29
CA GLU A 69 -4.20 -22.67 -0.96
C GLU A 69 -3.03 -23.02 -0.03
N VAL A 70 -3.09 -22.58 1.23
CA VAL A 70 -2.08 -22.92 2.24
C VAL A 70 -2.14 -24.41 2.60
N PHE A 71 -3.33 -24.99 2.77
CA PHE A 71 -3.46 -26.44 3.00
C PHE A 71 -2.91 -27.28 1.87
N ARG A 72 -3.06 -26.82 0.62
CA ARG A 72 -2.56 -27.49 -0.58
C ARG A 72 -1.04 -27.34 -0.74
N SER A 73 -0.52 -26.13 -0.58
CA SER A 73 0.88 -25.81 -0.84
C SER A 73 1.81 -26.08 0.35
N GLY A 74 1.27 -26.06 1.57
CA GLY A 74 2.04 -26.07 2.82
C GLY A 74 2.86 -24.79 3.06
N LYS A 75 2.67 -23.75 2.24
CA LYS A 75 3.47 -22.51 2.28
C LYS A 75 2.61 -21.33 2.74
N PRO A 76 3.21 -20.32 3.40
CA PRO A 76 2.52 -19.07 3.69
C PRO A 76 2.05 -18.38 2.40
N LEU A 77 0.90 -17.70 2.49
CA LEU A 77 0.33 -16.91 1.41
C LEU A 77 0.14 -15.47 1.89
N VAL A 78 0.54 -14.50 1.05
CA VAL A 78 0.22 -13.08 1.24
C VAL A 78 -0.41 -12.58 -0.04
N THR A 79 -1.61 -12.02 0.04
CA THR A 79 -2.32 -11.47 -1.12
C THR A 79 -3.22 -10.33 -0.69
N GLU A 80 -3.59 -9.45 -1.63
CA GLU A 80 -4.60 -8.44 -1.39
C GLU A 80 -5.97 -8.96 -1.83
N LYS A 81 -7.03 -8.58 -1.10
CA LYS A 81 -8.43 -8.78 -1.51
C LYS A 81 -9.23 -7.51 -1.29
N TYR A 82 -10.33 -7.39 -2.01
CA TYR A 82 -11.34 -6.36 -1.74
C TYR A 82 -12.57 -7.03 -1.14
N ASN A 83 -13.04 -6.49 -0.01
CA ASN A 83 -14.30 -6.86 0.61
C ASN A 83 -15.25 -5.67 0.51
N ALA A 84 -16.47 -5.88 0.01
CA ALA A 84 -17.43 -4.78 -0.19
C ALA A 84 -17.80 -4.02 1.10
N ARG A 85 -17.70 -4.67 2.27
CA ARG A 85 -18.06 -4.08 3.57
C ARG A 85 -16.89 -3.41 4.28
N VAL A 86 -15.67 -3.94 4.12
CA VAL A 86 -14.48 -3.50 4.88
C VAL A 86 -13.45 -2.79 3.99
N GLY A 87 -13.56 -2.91 2.67
CA GLY A 87 -12.65 -2.31 1.70
C GLY A 87 -11.44 -3.18 1.39
N HIS A 88 -10.28 -2.56 1.18
CA HIS A 88 -9.05 -3.24 0.81
C HIS A 88 -8.38 -3.90 2.02
N LEU A 89 -8.10 -5.19 1.87
CA LEU A 89 -7.48 -6.01 2.90
C LEU A 89 -6.23 -6.69 2.34
N GLU A 90 -5.18 -6.74 3.14
CA GLU A 90 -4.05 -7.64 2.92
C GLU A 90 -4.29 -8.90 3.76
N VAL A 91 -4.42 -10.03 3.07
CA VAL A 91 -4.61 -11.34 3.68
C VAL A 91 -3.25 -11.99 3.86
N ARG A 92 -2.97 -12.44 5.08
CA ARG A 92 -1.78 -13.24 5.40
C ARG A 92 -2.22 -14.56 6.00
N CYS A 93 -1.86 -15.66 5.34
CA CYS A 93 -2.20 -17.01 5.80
C CYS A 93 -0.92 -17.79 6.13
N PHE A 94 -0.90 -18.46 7.27
CA PHE A 94 0.24 -19.22 7.77
C PHE A 94 -0.17 -20.65 8.14
N PRO A 95 0.57 -21.68 7.70
CA PRO A 95 0.30 -23.07 8.09
C PRO A 95 0.64 -23.30 9.57
N ILE A 96 -0.24 -24.02 10.27
CA ILE A 96 -0.04 -24.47 11.65
C ILE A 96 0.01 -26.00 11.65
N HIS A 97 1.10 -26.53 12.19
CA HIS A 97 1.34 -27.95 12.29
C HIS A 97 1.02 -28.46 13.70
N ASP A 98 0.59 -29.71 13.81
CA ASP A 98 0.50 -30.40 15.09
C ASP A 98 1.89 -30.86 15.59
N GLU A 99 1.92 -31.51 16.76
CA GLU A 99 3.13 -32.03 17.39
C GLU A 99 3.86 -33.09 16.54
N HIS A 100 3.16 -33.70 15.58
CA HIS A 100 3.72 -34.67 14.64
C HIS A 100 4.16 -34.05 13.31
N GLY A 101 4.11 -32.71 13.20
CA GLY A 101 4.49 -31.99 11.98
C GLY A 101 3.45 -32.05 10.86
N LYS A 102 2.23 -32.53 11.13
CA LYS A 102 1.15 -32.56 10.13
C LYS A 102 0.43 -31.22 10.11
N LEU A 103 0.23 -30.67 8.91
CA LEU A 103 -0.53 -29.43 8.71
C LEU A 103 -2.01 -29.65 9.04
N THR A 104 -2.47 -29.11 10.17
CA THR A 104 -3.83 -29.32 10.71
C THR A 104 -4.68 -28.05 10.63
N MET A 105 -4.07 -26.87 10.72
CA MET A 105 -4.78 -25.59 10.75
C MET A 105 -4.06 -24.52 9.94
N VAL A 106 -4.75 -23.42 9.66
CA VAL A 106 -4.20 -22.21 9.04
C VAL A 106 -4.58 -21.02 9.91
N ALA A 107 -3.60 -20.19 10.27
CA ALA A 107 -3.87 -18.85 10.80
C ALA A 107 -4.08 -17.89 9.62
N GLU A 108 -5.17 -17.15 9.62
CA GLU A 108 -5.44 -16.05 8.69
C GLU A 108 -5.49 -14.73 9.46
N GLN A 109 -4.72 -13.75 8.98
CA GLN A 109 -4.76 -12.36 9.43
C GLN A 109 -5.28 -11.50 8.28
N LEU A 110 -6.28 -10.65 8.54
CA LEU A 110 -6.77 -9.64 7.61
C LEU A 110 -6.33 -8.26 8.12
N CYS A 111 -5.35 -7.66 7.43
CA CYS A 111 -4.88 -6.32 7.72
C CYS A 111 -5.64 -5.30 6.86
N ASP A 112 -6.18 -4.26 7.48
CA ASP A 112 -6.76 -3.12 6.76
C ASP A 112 -5.64 -2.31 6.07
N ILE A 113 -5.75 -2.13 4.75
CA ILE A 113 -4.80 -1.34 3.95
C ILE A 113 -5.47 -0.16 3.24
N ASN A 114 -6.68 0.22 3.62
CA ASN A 114 -7.44 1.31 3.02
C ASN A 114 -6.67 2.64 3.15
N GLN A 115 -6.20 2.99 4.36
CA GLN A 115 -5.45 4.22 4.58
C GLN A 115 -4.14 4.26 3.79
N ARG A 116 -3.43 3.11 3.73
CA ARG A 116 -2.20 2.97 2.94
C ARG A 116 -2.48 3.24 1.46
N LYS A 117 -3.53 2.64 0.90
CA LYS A 117 -3.91 2.83 -0.51
C LYS A 117 -4.38 4.25 -0.81
N ALA A 118 -5.26 4.81 0.02
CA ALA A 118 -5.72 6.18 -0.14
C ALA A 118 -4.58 7.20 -0.10
N ALA A 119 -3.57 6.97 0.76
CA ALA A 119 -2.39 7.83 0.81
C ALA A 119 -1.55 7.74 -0.47
N LEU A 120 -1.34 6.54 -1.01
CA LEU A 120 -0.60 6.33 -2.26
C LEU A 120 -1.34 6.93 -3.47
N GLU A 121 -2.66 6.76 -3.55
CA GLU A 121 -3.49 7.33 -4.61
C GLU A 121 -3.51 8.87 -4.57
N ASN A 122 -3.62 9.44 -3.37
CA ASN A 122 -3.55 10.89 -3.18
C ASN A 122 -2.17 11.43 -3.59
N LEU A 123 -1.09 10.73 -3.23
CA LEU A 123 0.26 11.09 -3.64
C LEU A 123 0.41 11.06 -5.17
N ALA A 124 -0.05 9.99 -5.81
CA ALA A 124 0.00 9.86 -7.28
C ALA A 124 -0.82 10.93 -7.99
N THR A 125 -2.01 11.24 -7.47
CA THR A 125 -2.88 12.30 -8.00
C THR A 125 -2.21 13.67 -7.90
N ARG A 126 -1.60 13.97 -6.74
CA ARG A 126 -0.86 15.22 -6.54
C ARG A 126 0.36 15.32 -7.45
N GLU A 127 1.09 14.22 -7.65
CA GLU A 127 2.24 14.21 -8.57
C GLU A 127 1.79 14.46 -10.01
N ALA A 128 0.70 13.82 -10.45
CA ALA A 128 0.14 14.01 -11.79
C ALA A 128 -0.36 15.44 -12.01
N GLN A 129 -1.06 16.01 -11.02
CA GLN A 129 -1.51 17.40 -11.05
C GLN A 129 -0.32 18.37 -11.10
N TYR A 130 0.67 18.19 -10.22
CA TYR A 130 1.88 19.01 -10.22
C TYR A 130 2.62 18.93 -11.56
N ARG A 131 2.80 17.73 -12.11
CA ARG A 131 3.45 17.52 -13.42
C ARG A 131 2.69 18.27 -14.52
N THR A 132 1.36 18.14 -14.56
CA THR A 132 0.52 18.83 -15.55
C THR A 132 0.64 20.34 -15.44
N LEU A 133 0.64 20.88 -14.21
CA LEU A 133 0.78 22.33 -13.97
C LEU A 133 2.14 22.85 -14.47
N VAL A 134 3.23 22.18 -14.14
CA VAL A 134 4.58 22.60 -14.54
C VAL A 134 4.79 22.48 -16.06
N GLU A 135 4.23 21.46 -16.68
CA GLU A 135 4.36 21.21 -18.12
C GLU A 135 3.52 22.16 -18.98
N SER A 136 2.36 22.59 -18.46
CA SER A 136 1.47 23.53 -19.16
C SER A 136 1.87 25.00 -19.00
N GLN A 137 2.75 25.32 -18.04
CA GLN A 137 3.26 26.67 -17.86
C GLN A 137 4.07 27.17 -19.05
N VAL A 138 3.97 28.48 -19.30
CA VAL A 138 4.72 29.18 -20.35
C VAL A 138 6.13 29.56 -19.89
N ASP A 139 6.33 29.73 -18.58
CA ASP A 139 7.64 30.03 -18.00
C ASP A 139 8.63 28.88 -18.19
N LEU A 140 9.90 29.24 -18.39
CA LEU A 140 10.99 28.28 -18.53
C LEU A 140 11.34 27.71 -17.15
N ILE A 141 11.00 26.46 -16.88
CA ILE A 141 11.28 25.81 -15.60
C ILE A 141 12.32 24.72 -15.82
N CYS A 142 13.40 24.79 -15.04
CA CYS A 142 14.39 23.74 -14.99
C CYS A 142 14.93 23.54 -13.57
N ARG A 143 15.46 22.36 -13.30
CA ARG A 143 16.19 22.02 -12.07
C ARG A 143 17.54 21.45 -12.44
N TRP A 144 18.58 21.87 -11.75
CA TRP A 144 19.95 21.39 -11.97
C TRP A 144 20.63 21.02 -10.66
N ARG A 145 21.64 20.15 -10.75
CA ARG A 145 22.56 19.83 -9.65
C ARG A 145 23.56 20.98 -9.43
N PRO A 146 24.29 21.02 -8.29
CA PRO A 146 25.28 22.07 -8.02
C PRO A 146 26.35 22.24 -9.10
N ASP A 147 26.68 21.18 -9.85
CA ASP A 147 27.61 21.16 -10.98
C ASP A 147 27.01 21.69 -12.30
N THR A 148 25.78 22.21 -12.25
CA THR A 148 24.93 22.72 -13.35
C THR A 148 24.30 21.66 -14.25
N THR A 149 24.41 20.38 -13.92
CA THR A 149 23.78 19.30 -14.67
C THR A 149 22.26 19.36 -14.55
N LEU A 150 21.56 19.49 -15.68
CA LEU A 150 20.10 19.51 -15.74
C LEU A 150 19.50 18.16 -15.31
N THR A 151 18.53 18.21 -14.40
CA THR A 151 17.79 17.05 -13.85
C THR A 151 16.30 17.11 -14.15
N PHE A 152 15.80 18.26 -14.58
CA PHE A 152 14.42 18.46 -14.99
C PHE A 152 14.33 19.69 -15.89
N VAL A 153 13.48 19.61 -16.93
CA VAL A 153 13.08 20.72 -17.80
C VAL A 153 11.60 20.55 -18.16
N ASN A 154 10.81 21.61 -18.10
CA ASN A 154 9.41 21.57 -18.56
C ASN A 154 9.30 21.74 -20.08
N ALA A 155 8.11 21.51 -20.64
CA ALA A 155 7.87 21.61 -22.07
C ALA A 155 8.19 23.00 -22.65
N ALA A 156 7.95 24.09 -21.90
CA ALA A 156 8.32 25.44 -22.34
C ALA A 156 9.83 25.62 -22.49
N TYR A 157 10.63 25.09 -21.56
CA TYR A 157 12.08 25.08 -21.65
C TYR A 157 12.56 24.34 -22.91
N CYS A 158 12.01 23.15 -23.18
CA CYS A 158 12.32 22.38 -24.40
C CYS A 158 11.99 23.17 -25.67
N ARG A 159 10.81 23.80 -25.74
CA ARG A 159 10.38 24.62 -26.88
C ARG A 159 11.30 25.83 -27.10
N PHE A 160 11.67 26.52 -26.03
CA PHE A 160 12.53 27.71 -26.09
C PHE A 160 13.92 27.38 -26.63
N PHE A 161 14.52 26.27 -26.19
CA PHE A 161 15.85 25.84 -26.66
C PHE A 161 15.80 24.98 -27.93
N GLY A 162 14.61 24.65 -28.46
CA GLY A 162 14.44 23.81 -29.65
C GLY A 162 15.03 22.40 -29.51
N LYS A 163 15.09 21.87 -28.29
CA LYS A 163 15.70 20.58 -27.96
C LYS A 163 14.70 19.69 -27.23
N THR A 164 14.83 18.38 -27.41
CA THR A 164 13.99 17.44 -26.65
C THR A 164 14.47 17.35 -25.20
N ARG A 165 13.59 16.85 -24.32
CA ARG A 165 13.94 16.65 -22.90
C ARG A 165 15.15 15.73 -22.76
N GLU A 166 15.21 14.66 -23.55
CA GLU A 166 16.26 13.65 -23.53
C GLU A 166 17.63 14.24 -23.92
N GLN A 167 17.65 15.24 -24.79
CA GLN A 167 18.87 15.95 -25.18
C GLN A 167 19.34 16.97 -24.13
N LEU A 168 18.43 17.43 -23.26
CA LEU A 168 18.70 18.45 -22.25
C LEU A 168 19.03 17.86 -20.88
N ILE A 169 18.38 16.77 -20.49
CA ILE A 169 18.63 16.10 -19.21
C ILE A 169 20.04 15.51 -19.21
N GLY A 170 20.81 15.77 -18.16
CA GLY A 170 22.21 15.35 -18.04
C GLY A 170 23.22 16.31 -18.66
N ALA A 171 22.78 17.27 -19.47
CA ALA A 171 23.66 18.31 -20.00
C ALA A 171 23.86 19.44 -18.98
N LYS A 172 24.99 20.17 -19.07
CA LYS A 172 25.23 21.34 -18.23
C LYS A 172 24.45 22.54 -18.75
N PHE A 173 23.64 23.13 -17.88
CA PHE A 173 22.86 24.34 -18.17
C PHE A 173 23.72 25.46 -18.78
N LEU A 174 24.94 25.63 -18.27
CA LEU A 174 25.87 26.67 -18.73
C LEU A 174 26.35 26.47 -20.17
N ASP A 175 26.39 25.22 -20.66
CA ASP A 175 26.84 24.92 -22.02
C ASP A 175 25.74 25.19 -23.06
N ILE A 176 24.48 25.14 -22.61
CA ILE A 176 23.29 25.30 -23.47
C ILE A 176 22.85 26.78 -23.53
N THR A 177 23.15 27.55 -22.49
CA THR A 177 22.73 28.95 -22.39
C THR A 177 23.63 29.83 -23.27
N PRO A 178 23.09 30.55 -24.27
CA PRO A 178 23.89 31.42 -25.11
C PRO A 178 24.62 32.49 -24.28
N ARG A 179 25.87 32.82 -24.62
CA ARG A 179 26.69 33.83 -23.91
C ARG A 179 26.01 35.21 -23.76
N ARG A 180 25.07 35.57 -24.65
CA ARG A 180 24.27 36.81 -24.55
C ARG A 180 23.16 36.77 -23.48
N CYS A 181 22.72 35.58 -23.09
CA CYS A 181 21.74 35.36 -22.02
C CYS A 181 22.39 34.93 -20.71
N ALA A 182 23.72 34.77 -20.68
CA ALA A 182 24.47 34.61 -19.45
C ALA A 182 24.23 35.86 -18.61
N LEU A 183 23.38 35.73 -17.59
CA LEU A 183 23.15 36.81 -16.62
C LEU A 183 24.53 37.29 -16.15
N PRO A 184 24.81 38.61 -16.14
CA PRO A 184 26.07 39.11 -15.66
C PRO A 184 26.31 38.52 -14.27
N SER A 185 27.54 38.09 -13.98
CA SER A 185 27.97 37.34 -12.79
C SER A 185 27.48 37.90 -11.44
N ARG A 186 26.96 39.13 -11.41
CA ARG A 186 26.31 39.80 -10.26
C ARG A 186 24.82 39.44 -10.04
N LEU A 187 24.13 38.80 -10.98
CA LEU A 187 22.72 38.39 -10.88
C LEU A 187 22.53 36.89 -10.54
N MET A 188 23.57 36.23 -10.03
CA MET A 188 23.40 35.00 -9.24
C MET A 188 23.25 35.29 -7.73
N PRO A 189 22.22 36.02 -7.24
CA PRO A 189 21.54 35.54 -6.07
C PRO A 189 20.46 34.61 -6.60
N CYS A 190 20.80 33.33 -6.78
CA CYS A 190 19.84 32.33 -6.32
C CYS A 190 19.66 32.72 -4.85
N ARG A 191 18.62 33.51 -4.55
CA ARG A 191 18.24 33.80 -3.17
C ARG A 191 18.09 32.40 -2.59
N ARG A 192 19.08 31.98 -1.78
CA ARG A 192 18.94 30.86 -0.86
C ARG A 192 17.56 31.08 -0.28
N TRP A 193 16.60 30.24 -0.66
CA TRP A 193 15.40 30.06 0.14
C TRP A 193 15.94 29.50 1.45
N LYS A 194 16.36 30.40 2.35
CA LYS A 194 16.49 30.09 3.76
C LYS A 194 15.06 29.82 4.17
N THR A 195 14.65 28.56 4.07
CA THR A 195 13.59 28.03 4.90
C THR A 195 13.98 28.36 6.33
N ARG A 196 13.38 29.42 6.88
CA ARG A 196 13.28 29.54 8.33
C ARG A 196 12.38 28.39 8.75
N VAL A 197 12.95 27.57 9.62
CA VAL A 197 12.22 26.68 10.54
C VAL A 197 11.12 27.46 11.23
#